data_AF-A0A815TE28-F1
#
_entry.id   AF-A0A815TE28-F1
#
_cell.length_a   1.000
_cell.length_b   1.000
_cell.length_c   1.000
_cell.angle_alpha   90.00
_cell.angle_beta   90.00
_cell.angle_gamma   90.00
#
_symmetry.space_group_name_H-M   'P 1'
#
loop_
_entity.id
_entity.type
_entity.pdbx_description
1 polymer ?
#
loop_
_entity_poly.entity_id
_entity_poly.type
_entity_poly.pdbx_seq_one_letter_code
_entity_poly.pdbx_strand_id
1 'polypeptide(L)'
;AVDYNPVYKEKHPIQSFGRSRTVDIDTDKQEEEDLVASPLLSYREKDENNRYDERHWSEKNLEEMTERDWRIFKEDYDITTKGGNVPHPIRSWNEAGLQKDILDVIKTCGYKISSSSRADEEREEAAVKERYLGVVKKERKDHRLNDRKFVFDWDENEDTAVDYNPVYKEKHPIQSFGRSRTVDIDTDKQEEEDLVA
;
A
#
# COMPACT_ATOMS: atom_id res chain seq x y z
N ALA A 1 37.91 18.54 65.09
CA ALA A 1 37.05 19.72 65.24
C ALA A 1 35.85 19.51 64.34
N VAL A 2 34.63 19.78 64.82
CA VAL A 2 33.42 19.62 63.99
C VAL A 2 33.29 20.89 63.15
N ASP A 3 33.53 20.80 61.84
CA ASP A 3 33.53 21.96 60.97
C ASP A 3 32.09 22.45 60.72
N TYR A 4 31.82 23.70 61.09
CA TYR A 4 30.50 24.34 60.99
C TYR A 4 30.19 24.88 59.58
N ASN A 5 31.17 24.87 58.66
CA ASN A 5 30.99 25.41 57.32
C ASN A 5 30.26 24.37 56.42
N PRO A 6 29.07 24.69 55.86
CA PRO A 6 28.26 23.75 55.08
C PRO A 6 29.00 23.17 53.87
N VAL A 7 29.94 23.93 53.28
CA VAL A 7 30.74 23.49 52.12
C VAL A 7 31.68 22.32 52.46
N TYR A 8 32.07 22.18 53.74
CA TYR A 8 32.98 21.11 54.18
C TYR A 8 32.24 19.93 54.85
N LYS A 9 30.93 20.06 55.09
CA LYS A 9 30.07 18.96 55.55
C LYS A 9 29.73 18.01 54.41
N GLU A 10 29.49 18.54 53.21
CA GLU A 10 29.22 17.77 52.00
C GLU A 10 30.44 17.85 51.08
N LYS A 11 31.39 16.92 51.25
CA LYS A 11 32.52 16.81 50.30
C LYS A 11 31.98 16.23 48.99
N HIS A 12 31.98 17.01 47.92
CA HIS A 12 31.69 16.49 46.58
C HIS A 12 32.81 15.55 46.15
N PRO A 13 32.53 14.27 45.86
CA PRO A 13 33.54 13.34 45.38
C PRO A 13 34.03 13.75 43.99
N ILE A 14 35.30 13.44 43.69
CA ILE A 14 35.91 13.74 42.40
C ILE A 14 35.26 12.84 41.34
N GLN A 15 34.50 13.43 40.43
CA GLN A 15 33.91 12.71 39.29
C GLN A 15 35.00 12.44 38.25
N SER A 16 35.57 11.24 38.30
CA SER A 16 36.45 10.74 37.24
C SER A 16 35.58 10.18 36.11
N PHE A 17 35.39 10.95 35.05
CA PHE A 17 34.68 10.57 33.82
C PHE A 17 35.36 9.40 33.08
N GLY A 18 35.35 8.21 33.65
CA GLY A 18 35.89 6.97 33.10
C GLY A 18 37.41 6.90 32.92
N ARG A 19 38.19 7.88 33.42
CA ARG A 19 39.64 7.98 33.16
C ARG A 19 40.57 7.64 34.34
N SER A 20 40.04 7.48 35.55
CA SER A 20 40.80 7.03 36.71
C SER A 20 39.85 6.40 37.73
N ARG A 21 40.31 5.39 38.48
CA ARG A 21 39.55 4.76 39.56
C ARG A 21 40.22 5.06 40.90
N THR A 22 39.42 5.28 41.94
CA THR A 22 39.93 5.37 43.31
C THR A 22 40.38 4.00 43.77
N VAL A 23 41.62 3.90 44.24
CA VAL A 23 42.17 2.67 44.80
C VAL A 23 41.50 2.44 46.16
N ASP A 24 41.13 1.20 46.47
CA ASP A 24 40.60 0.71 47.76
C ASP A 24 39.07 0.75 48.00
N ILE A 25 38.24 0.84 46.95
CA ILE A 25 36.77 0.62 47.05
C ILE A 25 36.42 -0.66 46.27
N ASP A 26 35.60 -1.55 46.87
CA ASP A 26 35.06 -2.76 46.22
C ASP A 26 34.48 -2.38 44.84
N THR A 27 35.16 -2.80 43.77
CA THR A 27 34.85 -2.41 42.38
C THR A 27 33.41 -2.76 41.98
N ASP A 28 32.89 -3.86 42.54
CA ASP A 28 31.58 -4.41 42.19
C ASP A 28 30.43 -3.54 42.74
N LYS A 29 30.62 -2.88 43.89
CA LYS A 29 29.60 -1.98 44.46
C LYS A 29 29.50 -0.66 43.72
N GLN A 30 30.64 -0.16 43.22
CA GLN A 30 30.69 1.10 42.49
C GLN A 30 30.09 0.97 41.08
N GLU A 31 30.27 -0.19 40.43
CA GLU A 31 29.60 -0.50 39.15
C GLU A 31 28.08 -0.68 39.30
N GLU A 32 27.59 -1.32 40.38
CA GLU A 32 26.14 -1.43 40.62
C GLU A 32 25.47 -0.07 40.84
N GLU A 33 26.05 0.82 41.64
CA GLU A 33 25.51 2.17 41.87
C GLU A 33 25.53 3.03 40.59
N ASP A 34 26.58 2.95 39.78
CA ASP A 34 26.71 3.70 38.52
C ASP A 34 25.76 3.15 37.43
N LEU A 35 25.49 1.84 37.39
CA LEU A 35 24.50 1.23 36.49
C LEU A 35 23.06 1.59 36.87
N VAL A 36 22.74 1.65 38.17
CA VAL A 36 21.41 2.05 38.67
C VAL A 36 21.16 3.56 38.45
N ALA A 37 22.20 4.39 38.54
CA ALA A 37 22.12 5.82 38.26
C ALA A 37 22.16 6.16 36.76
N SER A 38 22.43 5.19 35.88
CA SER A 38 22.60 5.45 34.46
C SER A 38 21.26 5.89 33.82
N PRO A 39 21.16 7.14 33.33
CA PRO A 39 19.95 7.63 32.65
C PRO A 39 19.55 6.80 31.42
N LEU A 40 20.44 5.92 30.95
CA LEU A 40 20.26 5.05 29.79
C LEU A 40 19.04 4.14 29.87
N LEU A 41 18.63 3.69 31.06
CA LEU A 41 17.38 2.92 31.20
C LEU A 41 16.17 3.79 30.86
N SER A 42 16.13 5.03 31.34
CA SER A 42 15.06 5.99 31.00
C SER A 42 15.06 6.42 29.53
N TYR A 43 16.23 6.44 28.88
CA TYR A 43 16.35 6.71 27.44
C TYR A 43 15.85 5.51 26.61
N ARG A 44 16.22 4.29 27.00
CA ARG A 44 15.78 3.05 26.34
C ARG A 44 14.27 2.86 26.40
N GLU A 45 13.66 3.16 27.54
CA GLU A 45 12.20 3.08 27.73
C GLU A 45 11.47 4.17 26.91
N LYS A 46 12.08 5.35 26.73
CA LYS A 46 11.60 6.38 25.80
C LYS A 46 11.73 5.98 24.33
N ASP A 47 12.81 5.29 23.96
CA ASP A 47 13.04 4.85 22.58
C ASP A 47 12.03 3.77 22.17
N GLU A 48 11.66 2.87 23.09
CA GLU A 48 10.63 1.86 22.84
C GLU A 48 9.23 2.46 22.74
N ASN A 49 8.93 3.50 23.52
CA ASN A 49 7.63 4.18 23.47
C ASN A 49 7.51 5.15 22.27
N ASN A 50 8.63 5.60 21.72
CA ASN A 50 8.71 6.39 20.47
C ASN A 50 8.86 5.50 19.22
N ARG A 51 8.74 4.18 19.39
CA ARG A 51 8.79 3.24 18.28
C ARG A 51 7.48 3.35 17.52
N TYR A 52 7.52 4.12 16.43
CA TYR A 52 6.37 4.31 15.54
C TYR A 52 5.84 2.95 15.09
N ASP A 53 4.52 2.80 15.14
CA ASP A 53 3.85 1.60 14.66
C ASP A 53 4.05 1.46 13.15
N GLU A 54 4.86 0.48 12.75
CA GLU A 54 5.22 0.19 11.35
C GLU A 54 4.10 -0.50 10.56
N ARG A 55 2.97 -0.85 11.20
CA ARG A 55 1.83 -1.51 10.54
C ARG A 55 1.21 -0.61 9.47
N HIS A 56 0.75 -1.23 8.37
CA HIS A 56 0.06 -0.52 7.29
C HIS A 56 -1.36 -0.12 7.71
N TRP A 57 -1.87 0.99 7.18
CA TRP A 57 -3.16 1.56 7.61
C TRP A 57 -4.35 0.63 7.38
N SER A 58 -4.25 -0.30 6.43
CA SER A 58 -5.29 -1.30 6.14
C SER A 58 -5.50 -2.30 7.27
N GLU A 59 -4.48 -2.50 8.11
CA GLU A 59 -4.51 -3.45 9.24
C GLU A 59 -4.93 -2.79 10.55
N LYS A 60 -4.93 -1.44 10.59
CA LYS A 60 -5.26 -0.65 11.78
C LYS A 60 -6.77 -0.45 11.89
N ASN A 61 -7.27 -0.26 13.10
CA ASN A 61 -8.66 0.16 13.32
C ASN A 61 -8.83 1.67 13.09
N LEU A 62 -10.08 2.13 12.84
CA LEU A 62 -10.37 3.55 12.59
C LEU A 62 -9.98 4.42 13.80
N GLU A 63 -10.15 3.88 14.99
CA GLU A 63 -9.83 4.53 16.26
C GLU A 63 -8.32 4.68 16.48
N GLU A 64 -7.51 3.79 15.89
CA GLU A 64 -6.06 3.78 15.98
C GLU A 64 -5.40 4.59 14.84
N MET A 65 -6.22 5.20 13.97
CA MET A 65 -5.77 5.85 12.75
C MET A 65 -5.11 7.20 13.07
N THR A 66 -3.79 7.31 12.86
CA THR A 66 -3.05 8.55 13.13
C THR A 66 -3.04 9.50 11.92
N GLU A 67 -2.73 10.78 12.14
CA GLU A 67 -2.62 11.77 11.05
C GLU A 67 -1.53 11.39 10.02
N ARG A 68 -0.46 10.72 10.47
CA ARG A 68 0.56 10.14 9.59
C ARG A 68 -0.06 9.12 8.66
N ASP A 69 -0.84 8.20 9.21
CA ASP A 69 -1.44 7.13 8.42
C ASP A 69 -2.51 7.68 7.46
N TRP A 70 -3.27 8.71 7.85
CA TRP A 70 -4.17 9.44 6.95
C TRP A 70 -3.46 10.14 5.81
N ARG A 71 -2.22 10.60 6.04
CA ARG A 71 -1.38 11.14 4.97
C ARG A 71 -0.93 10.04 4.01
N ILE A 72 -0.53 8.87 4.53
CA ILE A 72 -0.18 7.70 3.70
C ILE A 72 -1.40 7.24 2.89
N PHE A 73 -2.57 7.16 3.52
CA PHE A 73 -3.82 6.84 2.82
C PHE A 73 -4.09 7.79 1.65
N LYS A 74 -3.93 9.11 1.86
CA LYS A 74 -4.09 10.09 0.78
C LYS A 74 -3.05 9.94 -0.33
N GLU A 75 -1.85 9.47 -0.01
CA GLU A 75 -0.78 9.22 -0.98
C GLU A 75 -1.08 7.97 -1.82
N ASP A 76 -1.51 6.87 -1.19
CA ASP A 76 -1.82 5.61 -1.87
C ASP A 76 -3.00 5.72 -2.85
N TYR A 77 -3.95 6.63 -2.58
CA TYR A 77 -5.11 6.89 -3.43
C TYR A 77 -4.99 8.18 -4.28
N ASP A 78 -3.79 8.77 -4.36
CA ASP A 78 -3.53 10.00 -5.13
C ASP A 78 -4.45 11.20 -4.78
N ILE A 79 -4.91 11.27 -3.53
CA ILE A 79 -5.85 12.29 -3.04
C ILE A 79 -5.06 13.53 -2.59
N THR A 80 -5.08 14.59 -3.41
CA THR A 80 -4.55 15.91 -3.03
C THR A 80 -5.67 16.86 -2.63
N THR A 81 -5.71 17.26 -1.36
CA THR A 81 -6.68 18.24 -0.86
C THR A 81 -6.05 19.64 -0.80
N LYS A 82 -6.66 20.64 -1.42
CA LYS A 82 -6.26 22.05 -1.28
C LYS A 82 -7.20 22.74 -0.30
N GLY A 83 -6.66 23.29 0.79
CA GLY A 83 -7.44 23.98 1.83
C GLY A 83 -7.03 23.55 3.24
N GLY A 84 -7.31 24.40 4.24
CA GLY A 84 -7.14 24.07 5.65
C GLY A 84 -8.40 23.42 6.23
N ASN A 85 -8.23 22.44 7.13
CA ASN A 85 -9.29 21.71 7.83
C ASN A 85 -10.22 20.85 6.93
N VAL A 86 -9.63 19.92 6.17
CA VAL A 86 -10.38 18.93 5.39
C VAL A 86 -10.63 17.68 6.26
N PRO A 87 -11.89 17.19 6.37
CA PRO A 87 -12.17 15.98 7.13
C PRO A 87 -11.44 14.78 6.52
N HIS A 88 -11.15 13.78 7.35
CA HIS A 88 -10.45 12.59 6.91
C HIS A 88 -11.33 11.78 5.94
N PRO A 89 -10.75 11.22 4.86
CA PRO A 89 -11.49 10.42 3.90
C PRO A 89 -12.04 9.14 4.55
N ILE A 90 -13.14 8.61 4.00
CA ILE A 90 -13.67 7.31 4.46
C ILE A 90 -12.86 6.17 3.82
N ARG A 91 -12.42 5.20 4.63
CA ARG A 91 -11.76 3.98 4.14
C ARG A 91 -12.76 2.88 3.77
N SER A 92 -13.94 2.87 4.41
CA SER A 92 -15.01 1.92 4.12
C SER A 92 -16.39 2.57 4.23
N TRP A 93 -17.37 2.04 3.49
CA TRP A 93 -18.75 2.56 3.52
C TRP A 93 -19.40 2.47 4.91
N ASN A 94 -19.00 1.49 5.73
CA ASN A 94 -19.54 1.31 7.08
C ASN A 94 -19.16 2.46 8.04
N GLU A 95 -18.10 3.20 7.72
CA GLU A 95 -17.55 4.25 8.58
C GLU A 95 -18.04 5.65 8.22
N ALA A 96 -18.76 5.78 7.11
CA ALA A 96 -19.31 7.05 6.65
C ALA A 96 -20.46 7.58 7.53
N GLY A 97 -20.92 6.80 8.53
CA GLY A 97 -22.05 7.18 9.39
C GLY A 97 -23.38 7.29 8.62
N LEU A 98 -23.49 6.64 7.46
CA LEU A 98 -24.67 6.68 6.60
C LEU A 98 -25.80 5.82 7.18
N GLN A 99 -27.04 6.19 6.87
CA GLN A 99 -28.22 5.38 7.22
C GLN A 99 -28.16 4.01 6.53
N LYS A 100 -28.68 2.98 7.21
CA LYS A 100 -28.63 1.58 6.74
C LYS A 100 -29.26 1.40 5.36
N ASP A 101 -30.35 2.11 5.10
CA ASP A 101 -31.06 2.06 3.82
C ASP A 101 -30.15 2.50 2.66
N ILE A 102 -29.34 3.53 2.87
CA ILE A 102 -28.38 4.04 1.88
C ILE A 102 -27.25 3.02 1.67
N LEU A 103 -26.75 2.41 2.74
CA LEU A 103 -25.73 1.37 2.66
C LEU A 103 -26.22 0.14 1.88
N ASP A 104 -27.48 -0.24 2.05
CA ASP A 104 -28.06 -1.38 1.36
C ASP A 104 -28.28 -1.09 -0.13
N VAL A 105 -28.68 0.13 -0.49
CA VAL A 105 -28.71 0.57 -1.90
C VAL A 105 -27.31 0.55 -2.51
N ILE A 106 -26.29 1.08 -1.84
CA ILE A 106 -24.89 1.08 -2.34
C ILE A 106 -24.39 -0.35 -2.59
N LYS A 107 -24.66 -1.28 -1.66
CA LYS A 107 -24.32 -2.69 -1.82
C LYS A 107 -25.07 -3.32 -3.00
N THR A 108 -26.35 -3.01 -3.15
CA THR A 108 -27.21 -3.52 -4.24
C THR A 108 -26.72 -3.03 -5.59
N CYS A 109 -26.26 -1.77 -5.69
CA CYS A 109 -25.67 -1.20 -6.89
C CYS A 109 -24.27 -1.73 -7.21
N GLY A 110 -23.67 -2.56 -6.35
CA GLY A 110 -22.37 -3.17 -6.62
C GLY A 110 -21.18 -2.21 -6.54
N TYR A 111 -21.35 -1.00 -5.98
CA TYR A 111 -20.25 -0.06 -5.75
C TYR A 111 -19.37 -0.53 -4.59
N LYS A 112 -18.58 -1.57 -4.84
CA LYS A 112 -17.50 -2.00 -3.97
C LYS A 112 -16.29 -1.11 -4.24
N ILE A 113 -15.71 -0.55 -3.18
CA ILE A 113 -14.48 0.28 -3.27
C ILE A 113 -13.26 -0.56 -3.72
N SER A 114 -13.36 -1.90 -3.76
CA SER A 114 -12.45 -2.69 -4.59
C SER A 114 -12.81 -2.42 -6.04
N SER A 115 -12.05 -1.54 -6.68
CA SER A 115 -12.00 -1.42 -8.13
C SER A 115 -11.90 -2.80 -8.78
N SER A 116 -12.42 -2.86 -10.00
CA SER A 116 -12.51 -4.01 -10.91
C SER A 116 -11.58 -5.18 -10.57
N SER A 117 -12.12 -6.40 -10.59
CA SER A 117 -11.49 -7.66 -10.14
C SER A 117 -9.95 -7.62 -10.05
N ARG A 118 -9.42 -7.81 -8.83
CA ARG A 118 -7.97 -7.80 -8.52
C ARG A 118 -7.09 -8.63 -9.48
N ALA A 119 -7.68 -9.62 -10.15
CA ALA A 119 -7.01 -10.45 -11.15
C ALA A 119 -6.74 -9.72 -12.48
N ASP A 120 -7.62 -8.82 -12.91
CA ASP A 120 -7.42 -8.01 -14.12
C ASP A 120 -6.37 -6.92 -13.88
N GLU A 121 -6.42 -6.24 -12.72
CA GLU A 121 -5.45 -5.21 -12.31
C GLU A 121 -4.01 -5.77 -12.23
N GLU A 122 -3.82 -6.94 -11.62
CA GLU A 122 -2.50 -7.57 -11.49
C GLU A 122 -1.88 -7.88 -12.85
N ARG A 123 -2.71 -8.24 -13.84
CA ARG A 123 -2.26 -8.58 -15.19
C ARG A 123 -1.93 -7.36 -16.02
N GLU A 124 -2.66 -6.27 -15.85
CA GLU A 124 -2.32 -4.96 -16.41
C GLU A 124 -1.00 -4.43 -15.85
N GLU A 125 -0.84 -4.47 -14.52
CA GLU A 125 0.39 -4.05 -13.87
C GLU A 125 1.57 -4.91 -14.30
N ALA A 126 1.38 -6.22 -14.47
CA ALA A 126 2.40 -7.11 -14.98
C ALA A 126 2.82 -6.72 -16.41
N ALA A 127 1.87 -6.37 -17.28
CA ALA A 127 2.17 -5.92 -18.64
C ALA A 127 2.93 -4.59 -18.68
N VAL A 128 2.60 -3.64 -17.80
CA VAL A 128 3.34 -2.36 -17.66
C VAL A 128 4.75 -2.62 -17.12
N LYS A 129 4.86 -3.41 -16.04
CA LYS A 129 6.15 -3.80 -15.46
C LYS A 129 7.02 -4.50 -16.50
N GLU A 130 6.46 -5.40 -17.31
CA GLU A 130 7.20 -6.08 -18.38
C GLU A 130 7.73 -5.11 -19.43
N ARG A 131 6.92 -4.16 -19.91
CA ARG A 131 7.33 -3.17 -20.92
C ARG A 131 8.42 -2.22 -20.44
N TYR A 132 8.38 -1.81 -19.16
CA TYR A 132 9.24 -0.73 -18.66
C TYR A 132 10.40 -1.20 -17.77
N LEU A 133 10.29 -2.33 -17.04
CA LEU A 133 11.42 -2.92 -16.31
C LEU A 133 12.29 -3.85 -17.17
N GLY A 134 11.96 -4.01 -18.46
CA GLY A 134 12.84 -4.69 -19.41
C GLY A 134 13.08 -6.16 -19.09
N VAL A 135 12.03 -6.87 -18.66
CA VAL A 135 12.10 -8.33 -18.45
C VAL A 135 12.55 -8.97 -19.77
N VAL A 136 13.54 -9.86 -19.69
CA VAL A 136 13.99 -10.65 -20.85
C VAL A 136 12.80 -11.46 -21.33
N LYS A 137 12.23 -11.07 -22.47
CA LYS A 137 11.11 -11.80 -23.08
C LYS A 137 11.55 -13.24 -23.31
N LYS A 138 10.77 -14.17 -22.77
CA LYS A 138 11.02 -15.58 -23.00
C LYS A 138 10.83 -15.83 -24.49
N GLU A 139 11.89 -16.25 -25.18
CA GLU A 139 11.82 -16.57 -26.60
C GLU A 139 10.71 -17.60 -26.80
N ARG A 140 9.81 -17.31 -27.76
CA ARG A 140 8.71 -18.21 -28.08
C ARG A 140 9.32 -19.55 -28.49
N LYS A 141 8.81 -20.62 -27.91
CA LYS A 141 9.24 -21.95 -28.27
C LYS A 141 8.56 -22.28 -29.60
N ASP A 142 9.29 -22.10 -30.69
CA ASP A 142 8.80 -22.48 -32.02
C ASP A 142 8.23 -23.90 -31.96
N HIS A 143 6.98 -24.06 -32.40
CA HIS A 143 6.35 -25.36 -32.43
C HIS A 143 7.13 -26.24 -33.41
N ARG A 144 7.87 -27.19 -32.85
CA ARG A 144 8.72 -28.09 -33.62
C ARG A 144 7.80 -29.08 -34.32
N LEU A 145 7.61 -28.90 -35.63
CA LEU A 145 6.86 -29.82 -36.49
C LEU A 145 7.36 -31.25 -36.26
N ASN A 146 6.51 -32.12 -35.74
CA ASN A 146 6.72 -33.56 -35.89
C ASN A 146 6.39 -33.88 -37.35
N ASP A 147 7.28 -34.59 -38.02
CA ASP A 147 7.27 -34.81 -39.47
C ASP A 147 5.85 -35.06 -40.04
N ARG A 148 5.41 -34.13 -40.92
CA ARG A 148 4.37 -34.29 -41.97
C ARG A 148 2.89 -34.09 -41.63
N LYS A 149 2.52 -33.25 -40.66
CA LYS A 149 1.16 -32.69 -40.64
C LYS A 149 1.20 -31.18 -40.45
N PHE A 150 0.75 -30.46 -41.47
CA PHE A 150 0.47 -29.04 -41.37
C PHE A 150 -0.70 -28.84 -40.40
N VAL A 151 -0.49 -28.02 -39.37
CA VAL A 151 -1.56 -27.54 -38.50
C VAL A 151 -2.03 -26.22 -39.12
N PHE A 152 -3.29 -26.18 -39.55
CA PHE A 152 -3.91 -24.99 -40.16
C PHE A 152 -4.71 -24.17 -39.13
N ASP A 153 -4.92 -24.72 -37.95
CA ASP A 153 -5.63 -24.06 -36.86
C ASP A 153 -4.69 -23.15 -36.07
N TRP A 154 -5.22 -22.03 -35.60
CA TRP A 154 -4.50 -21.11 -34.71
C TRP A 154 -4.40 -21.69 -33.29
N ASP A 155 -3.30 -21.41 -32.60
CA ASP A 155 -3.16 -21.74 -31.18
C ASP A 155 -3.93 -20.73 -30.33
N GLU A 156 -4.75 -21.20 -29.40
CA GLU A 156 -5.52 -20.35 -28.47
C GLU A 156 -4.60 -19.48 -27.58
N ASN A 157 -3.36 -19.93 -27.36
CA ASN A 157 -2.38 -19.16 -26.59
C ASN A 157 -1.78 -17.98 -27.38
N GLU A 158 -2.06 -17.89 -28.68
CA GLU A 158 -1.63 -16.79 -29.54
C GLU A 158 -2.74 -15.74 -29.76
N ASP A 159 -3.90 -15.91 -29.15
CA ASP A 159 -4.99 -14.92 -29.21
C ASP A 159 -4.60 -13.65 -28.44
N THR A 160 -4.56 -12.51 -29.16
CA THR A 160 -4.28 -11.19 -28.60
C THR A 160 -5.53 -10.32 -28.47
N ALA A 161 -6.73 -10.85 -28.75
CA ALA A 161 -7.96 -10.07 -28.68
C ALA A 161 -8.46 -9.87 -27.24
N VAL A 162 -8.04 -10.72 -26.30
CA VAL A 162 -8.43 -10.65 -24.89
C VAL A 162 -7.63 -9.58 -24.17
N ASP A 163 -8.20 -8.37 -24.10
CA ASP A 163 -7.66 -7.26 -23.32
C ASP A 163 -8.09 -7.38 -21.84
N TYR A 164 -7.21 -7.02 -20.91
CA TYR A 164 -7.51 -7.02 -19.47
C TYR A 164 -8.33 -5.80 -19.06
N ASN A 165 -8.12 -4.68 -19.77
CA ASN A 165 -8.72 -3.40 -19.45
C ASN A 165 -10.18 -3.34 -19.88
N PRO A 166 -11.11 -2.96 -18.96
CA PRO A 166 -12.54 -2.95 -19.21
C PRO A 166 -12.93 -2.05 -20.40
N VAL A 167 -12.23 -0.93 -20.63
CA VAL A 167 -12.48 -0.03 -21.76
C VAL A 167 -12.23 -0.74 -23.11
N TYR A 168 -11.36 -1.74 -23.12
CA TYR A 168 -11.04 -2.53 -24.31
C TYR A 168 -11.76 -3.87 -24.39
N LYS A 169 -12.28 -4.38 -23.25
CA LYS A 169 -13.23 -5.50 -23.21
C LYS A 169 -14.58 -5.09 -23.77
N GLU A 170 -15.09 -3.94 -23.34
CA GLU A 170 -16.36 -3.36 -23.78
C GLU A 170 -16.12 -2.22 -24.78
N LYS A 171 -15.53 -2.54 -25.94
CA LYS A 171 -15.32 -1.56 -27.00
C LYS A 171 -16.68 -1.05 -27.51
N HIS A 172 -16.94 0.24 -27.32
CA HIS A 172 -18.13 0.87 -27.89
C HIS A 172 -18.14 0.70 -29.43
N PRO A 173 -19.18 0.08 -30.00
CA PRO A 173 -19.26 -0.08 -31.44
C PRO A 173 -19.40 1.28 -32.12
N ILE A 174 -18.87 1.37 -33.35
CA ILE A 174 -18.95 2.61 -34.14
C ILE A 174 -20.40 2.82 -34.55
N GLN A 175 -21.08 3.77 -33.93
CA GLN A 175 -22.45 4.10 -34.29
C GLN A 175 -22.47 4.89 -35.60
N SER A 176 -22.92 4.26 -36.67
CA SER A 176 -22.90 4.81 -38.02
C SER A 176 -24.14 5.62 -38.39
N PHE A 177 -25.07 5.86 -37.46
CA PHE A 177 -26.29 6.67 -37.63
C PHE A 177 -27.04 6.40 -38.96
N GLY A 178 -27.08 5.13 -39.39
CA GLY A 178 -27.73 4.70 -40.64
C GLY A 178 -27.05 5.18 -41.94
N ARG A 179 -25.85 5.78 -41.87
CA ARG A 179 -25.11 6.28 -43.06
C ARG A 179 -24.12 5.28 -43.63
N SER A 180 -23.67 4.32 -42.83
CA SER A 180 -22.75 3.28 -43.27
C SER A 180 -23.11 1.94 -42.63
N ARG A 181 -22.98 0.88 -43.40
CA ARG A 181 -23.21 -0.51 -42.96
C ARG A 181 -21.89 -1.24 -42.88
N THR A 182 -21.76 -2.14 -41.91
CA THR A 182 -20.53 -2.93 -41.77
C THR A 182 -20.51 -3.97 -42.87
N VAL A 183 -19.36 -4.10 -43.55
CA VAL A 183 -19.21 -5.02 -44.68
C VAL A 183 -19.28 -6.46 -44.16
N ASP A 184 -19.90 -7.36 -44.94
CA ASP A 184 -20.02 -8.80 -44.68
C ASP A 184 -20.86 -9.19 -43.44
N ILE A 185 -21.55 -8.23 -42.80
CA ILE A 185 -22.52 -8.48 -41.74
C ILE A 185 -23.94 -8.44 -42.32
N ASP A 186 -24.77 -9.40 -41.88
CA ASP A 186 -26.17 -9.49 -42.28
C ASP A 186 -26.94 -8.23 -41.87
N THR A 187 -27.79 -7.73 -42.77
CA THR A 187 -28.47 -6.45 -42.60
C THR A 187 -29.38 -6.46 -41.37
N ASP A 188 -30.11 -7.55 -41.20
CA ASP A 188 -31.12 -7.69 -40.15
C ASP A 188 -30.45 -7.83 -38.78
N LYS A 189 -29.30 -8.51 -38.73
CA LYS A 189 -28.50 -8.65 -37.50
C LYS A 189 -27.87 -7.33 -37.07
N GLN A 190 -27.38 -6.54 -38.03
CA GLN A 190 -26.83 -5.23 -37.72
C GLN A 190 -27.90 -4.27 -37.18
N GLU A 191 -29.13 -4.33 -37.71
CA GLU A 191 -30.24 -3.53 -37.19
C GLU A 191 -30.68 -3.97 -35.79
N GLU A 192 -30.67 -5.27 -35.50
CA GLU A 192 -30.95 -5.79 -34.16
C GLU A 192 -29.90 -5.34 -33.14
N GLU A 193 -28.60 -5.44 -33.49
CA GLU A 193 -27.50 -4.99 -32.63
C GLU A 193 -27.52 -3.47 -32.39
N ASP A 194 -27.79 -2.67 -33.44
CA ASP A 194 -27.89 -1.20 -33.35
C ASP A 194 -29.11 -0.73 -32.54
N LEU A 195 -30.17 -1.55 -32.39
CA LEU A 195 -31.35 -1.27 -31.58
C LEU A 195 -31.19 -1.69 -30.11
N VAL A 196 -30.27 -2.62 -29.83
CA VAL A 196 -30.00 -3.15 -28.48
C VAL A 196 -28.91 -2.36 -27.75
N ALA A 197 -28.02 -1.68 -28.50
CA ALA A 197 -26.99 -0.78 -27.97
C ALA A 197 -27.56 0.55 -27.43
#